data_AF-T0DSZ3-F1
#
_entry.id   AF-T0DSZ3-F1
#
_cell.length_a   1.000
_cell.length_b   1.000
_cell.length_c   1.000
_cell.angle_alpha   90.00
_cell.angle_beta   90.00
_cell.angle_gamma   90.00
#
_symmetry.space_group_name_H-M   'P 1'
#
loop_
_entity.id
_entity.type
_entity.pdbx_description
1 polymer ?
#
loop_
_entity_poly.entity_id
_entity_poly.type
_entity_poly.pdbx_seq_one_letter_code
_entity_poly.pdbx_strand_id
1 'polypeptide(L)'
;MSKQNMRKRFWSCAEQLIDEKGYVSPVDLLVKMELITNKQVEDWRFKRIPYLEQVTGKNLSKMKFILSELRKFEKSAKLKSSQTVYVSWGKGPKHRLRFSKSGDPRIETLYSTHYILVETKKPTKETKPEAEDTYSS
;
A
#
# COMPACT_ATOMS: atom_id res chain seq x y z
N MET A 1 19.37 -4.33 11.36
CA MET A 1 18.54 -3.21 11.87
C MET A 1 17.93 -3.59 13.20
N SER A 2 18.19 -2.83 14.26
CA SER A 2 17.44 -2.92 15.52
C SER A 2 15.97 -2.53 15.31
N LYS A 3 15.05 -3.11 16.10
CA LYS A 3 13.61 -2.80 16.07
C LYS A 3 13.34 -1.30 16.30
N GLN A 4 14.17 -0.63 17.09
CA GLN A 4 14.05 0.82 17.32
C GLN A 4 14.43 1.63 16.06
N ASN A 5 15.50 1.25 15.36
CA ASN A 5 15.91 1.93 14.13
C ASN A 5 14.88 1.73 13.02
N MET A 6 14.29 0.53 12.95
CA MET A 6 13.19 0.24 12.02
C MET A 6 11.96 1.09 12.32
N ARG A 7 11.60 1.27 13.60
CA ARG A 7 10.50 2.14 14.01
C ARG A 7 10.77 3.59 13.60
N LYS A 8 11.93 4.15 13.93
CA LYS A 8 12.29 5.53 13.54
C LYS A 8 12.19 5.73 12.02
N ARG A 9 12.75 4.79 11.25
CA ARG A 9 12.68 4.83 9.78
C ARG A 9 11.24 4.71 9.26
N PHE A 10 10.44 3.81 9.84
CA PHE A 10 9.02 3.67 9.51
C PHE A 10 8.28 5.01 9.65
N TRP A 11 8.42 5.67 10.82
CA TRP A 11 7.67 6.90 11.11
C TRP A 11 8.09 8.03 10.18
N SER A 12 9.40 8.21 9.97
CA SER A 12 9.91 9.20 9.03
C SER A 12 9.44 8.98 7.60
N CYS A 13 9.43 7.73 7.11
CA CYS A 13 8.92 7.43 5.77
C CYS A 13 7.40 7.60 5.66
N ALA A 14 6.64 7.28 6.71
CA ALA A 14 5.19 7.43 6.72
C ALA A 14 4.77 8.91 6.69
N GLU A 15 5.43 9.75 7.49
CA GLU A 15 5.22 11.21 7.48
C GLU A 15 5.53 11.80 6.10
N GLN A 16 6.68 11.47 5.51
CA GLN A 16 7.02 11.91 4.14
C GLN A 16 5.98 11.49 3.11
N LEU A 17 5.43 10.27 3.19
CA LEU A 17 4.39 9.82 2.25
C LEU A 17 3.08 10.59 2.42
N ILE A 18 2.71 10.94 3.66
CA ILE A 18 1.56 11.81 3.92
C ILE A 18 1.80 13.20 3.33
N ASP A 19 2.98 13.79 3.52
CA ASP A 19 3.30 15.11 3.01
C ASP A 19 3.36 15.14 1.47
N GLU A 20 3.90 14.08 0.85
CA GLU A 20 4.06 13.98 -0.61
C GLU A 20 2.75 13.62 -1.34
N LYS A 21 1.92 12.75 -0.76
CA LYS A 21 0.76 12.15 -1.45
C LYS A 21 -0.59 12.39 -0.79
N GLY A 22 -0.62 12.86 0.46
CA GLY A 22 -1.85 12.96 1.27
C GLY A 22 -2.36 11.63 1.83
N TYR A 23 -1.66 10.52 1.59
CA TYR A 23 -2.00 9.20 2.10
C TYR A 23 -0.76 8.30 2.25
N VAL A 24 -0.89 7.25 3.05
CA VAL A 24 0.11 6.19 3.17
C VAL A 24 -0.55 4.83 2.90
N SER A 25 0.06 4.03 2.02
CA SER A 25 -0.31 2.64 1.79
C SER A 25 0.83 1.70 2.23
N PRO A 26 0.52 0.44 2.61
CA PRO A 26 1.54 -0.57 2.86
C PRO A 26 2.51 -0.72 1.70
N VAL A 27 2.04 -0.72 0.45
CA VAL A 27 2.89 -0.88 -0.74
C VAL A 27 3.87 0.29 -0.90
N ASP A 28 3.38 1.53 -0.79
CA ASP A 28 4.24 2.72 -0.88
C ASP A 28 5.30 2.74 0.21
N LEU A 29 4.91 2.33 1.42
CA LEU A 29 5.82 2.29 2.55
C LEU A 29 6.91 1.22 2.37
N LEU A 30 6.56 0.05 1.83
CA LEU A 30 7.55 -0.98 1.51
C LEU A 30 8.56 -0.49 0.47
N VAL A 31 8.12 0.30 -0.52
CA VAL A 31 9.01 0.93 -1.50
C VAL A 31 9.88 2.01 -0.86
N LYS A 32 9.29 2.96 -0.10
CA LYS A 32 9.99 4.07 0.55
C LYS A 32 11.02 3.59 1.59
N MET A 33 10.73 2.47 2.26
CA MET A 33 11.65 1.81 3.19
C MET A 33 12.67 0.88 2.50
N GLU A 34 12.67 0.81 1.16
CA GLU A 34 13.59 -0.01 0.34
C GLU A 34 13.49 -1.51 0.65
N LEU A 35 12.30 -2.00 1.02
CA LEU A 35 12.04 -3.42 1.28
C LEU A 35 11.60 -4.16 0.03
N ILE A 36 11.03 -3.44 -0.92
CA ILE A 36 10.78 -3.86 -2.30
C ILE A 36 11.12 -2.70 -3.23
N THR A 37 11.37 -3.01 -4.50
CA THR A 37 11.63 -2.02 -5.55
C THR A 37 10.36 -1.69 -6.33
N ASN A 38 10.32 -0.54 -6.99
CA ASN A 38 9.23 -0.20 -7.91
C ASN A 38 9.05 -1.26 -9.01
N LYS A 39 10.17 -1.79 -9.54
CA LYS A 39 10.13 -2.89 -10.52
C LYS A 39 9.45 -4.14 -9.98
N GLN A 40 9.68 -4.49 -8.71
CA GLN A 40 9.00 -5.63 -8.09
C GLN A 40 7.49 -5.37 -7.89
N VAL A 41 7.10 -4.14 -7.55
CA VAL A 41 5.67 -3.76 -7.51
C VAL A 41 5.05 -3.88 -8.89
N GLU A 42 5.74 -3.40 -9.92
CA GLU A 42 5.30 -3.51 -11.31
C GLU A 42 5.18 -4.97 -11.77
N ASP A 43 6.21 -5.79 -11.54
CA ASP A 43 6.21 -7.22 -11.84
C ASP A 43 5.05 -7.95 -11.13
N TRP A 44 4.73 -7.55 -9.89
CA TRP A 44 3.54 -8.03 -9.17
C TRP A 44 2.23 -7.53 -9.80
N ARG A 45 2.14 -6.24 -10.18
CA ARG A 45 0.97 -5.69 -10.88
C ARG A 45 0.71 -6.39 -12.22
N PHE A 46 1.76 -6.78 -12.95
CA PHE A 46 1.67 -7.57 -14.18
C PHE A 46 1.55 -9.09 -13.96
N LYS A 47 1.35 -9.55 -12.71
CA LYS A 47 1.19 -10.97 -12.35
C LYS A 47 2.43 -11.84 -12.62
N ARG A 48 3.61 -11.26 -12.86
CA ARG A 48 4.89 -11.99 -12.94
C ARG A 48 5.33 -12.49 -11.57
N ILE A 49 4.91 -11.79 -10.51
CA ILE A 49 5.01 -12.23 -9.12
C ILE A 49 3.60 -12.57 -8.63
N PRO A 50 3.34 -13.81 -8.14
CA PRO A 50 2.00 -14.25 -7.78
C PRO A 50 1.47 -13.62 -6.48
N TYR A 51 2.36 -13.19 -5.57
CA TYR A 51 2.01 -12.48 -4.35
C TYR A 51 3.16 -11.60 -3.85
N LEU A 52 2.85 -10.42 -3.30
CA LEU A 52 3.86 -9.40 -2.97
C LEU A 52 4.89 -9.86 -1.91
N GLU A 53 4.47 -10.65 -0.92
CA GLU A 53 5.36 -11.23 0.09
C GLU A 53 6.44 -12.16 -0.50
N GLN A 54 6.32 -12.61 -1.75
CA GLN A 54 7.34 -13.43 -2.38
C GLN A 54 8.67 -12.69 -2.53
N VAL A 55 8.61 -11.37 -2.74
CA VAL A 55 9.78 -10.54 -3.07
C VAL A 55 10.32 -9.73 -1.90
N THR A 56 9.66 -9.76 -0.73
CA THR A 56 10.14 -9.09 0.50
C THR A 56 11.27 -9.86 1.21
N GLY A 57 11.73 -10.98 0.63
CA GLY A 57 12.69 -11.90 1.25
C GLY A 57 12.09 -12.59 2.47
N LYS A 58 12.84 -13.47 3.18
CA LYS A 58 12.37 -14.17 4.40
C LYS A 58 12.05 -13.25 5.61
N ASN A 59 11.72 -11.99 5.36
CA ASN A 59 11.48 -10.91 6.33
C ASN A 59 10.00 -10.77 6.72
N LEU A 60 9.20 -11.84 6.74
CA LEU A 60 7.77 -11.78 7.11
C LEU A 60 7.56 -11.12 8.48
N SER A 61 8.48 -11.33 9.42
CA SER A 61 8.48 -10.65 10.73
C SER A 61 8.57 -9.12 10.61
N LYS A 62 9.32 -8.60 9.63
CA LYS A 62 9.39 -7.14 9.35
C LYS A 62 8.09 -6.64 8.75
N MET A 63 7.46 -7.41 7.87
CA MET A 63 6.17 -7.04 7.28
C MET A 63 5.08 -6.93 8.35
N LYS A 64 4.99 -7.94 9.22
CA LYS A 64 4.07 -7.92 10.37
C LYS A 64 4.32 -6.74 11.29
N PHE A 65 5.59 -6.39 11.53
CA PHE A 65 5.96 -5.21 12.30
C PHE A 65 5.47 -3.92 11.64
N ILE A 66 5.71 -3.75 10.34
CA ILE A 66 5.30 -2.57 9.57
C ILE A 66 3.77 -2.41 9.57
N LEU A 67 3.03 -3.47 9.28
CA LEU A 67 1.56 -3.45 9.31
C LEU A 67 1.02 -3.15 10.72
N SER A 68 1.71 -3.64 11.77
CA SER A 68 1.36 -3.31 13.14
C SER A 68 1.64 -1.85 13.48
N GLU A 69 2.74 -1.29 13.00
CA GLU A 69 3.13 0.09 13.28
C GLU A 69 2.27 1.08 12.49
N LEU A 70 1.85 0.71 11.28
CA LEU A 70 0.94 1.50 10.46
C LEU A 70 -0.43 1.71 11.10
N ARG A 71 -0.97 0.68 11.75
CA ARG A 71 -2.20 0.83 12.56
C ARG A 71 -2.04 1.74 13.77
N LYS A 72 -0.82 1.90 14.31
CA LYS A 72 -0.58 2.88 15.39
C LYS A 72 -0.46 4.28 14.82
N PHE A 73 0.21 4.41 13.67
CA PHE A 73 0.36 5.67 12.96
C PHE A 73 -0.99 6.25 12.53
N GLU A 74 -1.89 5.42 12.00
CA GLU A 74 -3.29 5.81 11.74
C GLU A 74 -3.92 6.53 12.94
N LYS A 75 -3.80 5.94 14.13
CA LYS A 75 -4.39 6.48 15.37
C LYS A 75 -3.70 7.76 15.83
N SER A 76 -2.38 7.85 15.72
CA SER A 76 -1.66 9.06 16.15
C SER A 76 -1.89 10.23 15.20
N ALA A 77 -1.92 9.97 13.90
CA ALA A 77 -2.11 10.98 12.86
C ALA A 77 -3.59 11.22 12.50
N LYS A 78 -4.54 10.55 13.20
CA LYS A 78 -5.99 10.65 13.00
C LYS A 78 -6.41 10.47 11.52
N LEU A 79 -5.80 9.49 10.86
CA LEU A 79 -6.06 9.18 9.46
C LEU A 79 -7.33 8.33 9.32
N LYS A 80 -7.95 8.39 8.14
CA LYS A 80 -9.07 7.51 7.79
C LYS A 80 -8.57 6.30 7.02
N SER A 81 -8.92 5.11 7.48
CA SER A 81 -8.72 3.87 6.73
C SER A 81 -9.68 3.79 5.54
N SER A 82 -9.14 3.52 4.34
CA SER A 82 -9.89 3.25 3.12
C SER A 82 -9.33 2.00 2.47
N GLN A 83 -10.18 1.00 2.21
CA GLN A 83 -9.73 -0.23 1.58
C GLN A 83 -9.66 -0.06 0.06
N THR A 84 -8.52 -0.41 -0.53
CA THR A 84 -8.26 -0.30 -1.97
C THR A 84 -8.11 -1.66 -2.61
N VAL A 85 -8.90 -1.94 -3.65
CA VAL A 85 -8.77 -3.21 -4.39
C VAL A 85 -7.62 -3.10 -5.39
N TYR A 86 -6.63 -3.99 -5.25
CA TYR A 86 -5.53 -4.10 -6.20
C TYR A 86 -5.87 -5.09 -7.29
N VAL A 87 -5.98 -4.61 -8.53
CA VAL A 87 -6.19 -5.43 -9.73
C VAL A 87 -4.96 -5.42 -10.62
N SER A 88 -4.78 -6.51 -11.38
CA SER A 88 -3.66 -6.68 -12.29
C SER A 88 -3.66 -5.66 -13.42
N TRP A 89 -2.47 -5.23 -13.82
CA TRP A 89 -2.23 -4.40 -14.99
C TRP A 89 -2.10 -5.25 -16.27
N GLY A 90 -2.05 -4.56 -17.42
CA GLY A 90 -1.93 -5.17 -18.74
C GLY A 90 -3.25 -5.43 -19.46
N LYS A 91 -3.12 -6.00 -20.66
CA LYS A 91 -4.24 -6.39 -21.55
C LYS A 91 -4.88 -7.70 -21.06
N GLY A 92 -6.19 -7.80 -21.21
CA GLY A 92 -6.98 -8.97 -20.82
C GLY A 92 -7.73 -8.82 -19.48
N PRO A 93 -8.34 -9.90 -18.99
CA PRO A 93 -9.16 -9.87 -17.77
C PRO A 93 -8.38 -9.36 -16.55
N LYS A 94 -9.02 -8.48 -15.77
CA LYS A 94 -8.46 -7.94 -14.53
C LYS A 94 -8.62 -8.98 -13.42
N HIS A 95 -7.51 -9.39 -12.81
CA HIS A 95 -7.51 -10.30 -11.67
C HIS A 95 -7.16 -9.55 -10.39
N ARG A 96 -7.81 -9.90 -9.28
CA ARG A 96 -7.41 -9.42 -7.96
C ARG A 96 -6.02 -9.94 -7.62
N LEU A 97 -5.14 -9.04 -7.22
CA LEU A 97 -3.79 -9.37 -6.78
C LEU A 97 -3.82 -9.84 -5.33
N ARG A 98 -2.87 -10.70 -4.98
CA ARG A 98 -2.67 -11.19 -3.62
C ARG A 98 -1.41 -10.59 -3.02
N PHE A 99 -1.44 -10.31 -1.73
CA PHE A 99 -0.29 -9.82 -0.99
C PHE A 99 0.48 -10.96 -0.34
N SER A 100 -0.23 -11.92 0.25
CA SER A 100 0.35 -13.02 1.01
C SER A 100 0.31 -14.36 0.28
N LYS A 101 1.19 -15.28 0.67
CA LYS A 101 1.14 -16.68 0.18
C LYS A 101 -0.14 -17.38 0.63
N SER A 102 -0.58 -17.11 1.87
CA SER A 102 -1.77 -17.71 2.47
C SER A 102 -3.08 -17.24 1.86
N GLY A 103 -3.13 -16.01 1.34
CA GLY A 103 -4.39 -15.38 0.93
C GLY A 103 -5.37 -15.16 2.09
N ASP A 104 -4.92 -15.13 3.34
CA ASP A 104 -5.76 -14.90 4.51
C ASP A 104 -6.46 -13.53 4.36
N PRO A 105 -7.81 -13.48 4.31
CA PRO A 105 -8.55 -12.25 4.11
C PRO A 105 -8.14 -11.12 5.06
N ARG A 106 -7.77 -11.43 6.30
CA ARG A 106 -7.33 -10.44 7.29
C ARG A 106 -6.00 -9.81 6.90
N ILE A 107 -5.07 -10.60 6.40
CA ILE A 107 -3.76 -10.12 5.92
C ILE A 107 -3.96 -9.31 4.64
N GLU A 108 -4.77 -9.81 3.70
CA GLU A 108 -5.07 -9.13 2.45
C GLU A 108 -5.73 -7.75 2.70
N THR A 109 -6.67 -7.65 3.65
CA THR A 109 -7.28 -6.37 4.06
C THR A 109 -6.24 -5.40 4.62
N LEU A 110 -5.32 -5.87 5.48
CA LEU A 110 -4.30 -5.00 6.06
C LEU A 110 -3.37 -4.40 5.00
N TYR A 111 -2.97 -5.20 4.02
CA TYR A 111 -2.13 -4.72 2.92
C TYR A 111 -2.86 -3.80 1.94
N SER A 112 -4.17 -4.02 1.75
CA SER A 112 -5.00 -3.20 0.86
C SER A 112 -5.55 -1.94 1.52
N THR A 113 -5.35 -1.74 2.83
CA THR A 113 -5.85 -0.54 3.52
C THR A 113 -4.91 0.63 3.34
N HIS A 114 -5.42 1.71 2.74
CA HIS A 114 -4.77 3.00 2.63
C HIS A 114 -5.21 3.88 3.80
N TYR A 115 -4.32 4.70 4.31
CA TYR A 115 -4.60 5.65 5.39
C TYR A 115 -4.47 7.06 4.84
N ILE A 116 -5.60 7.74 4.73
CA ILE A 116 -5.73 9.01 4.01
C ILE A 116 -5.88 10.12 5.02
N LEU A 117 -5.21 11.26 4.77
CA LEU A 117 -5.41 12.47 5.53
C LEU A 117 -6.86 12.94 5.30
N VAL A 118 -7.63 13.05 6.38
CA VAL A 118 -8.93 13.69 6.29
C VAL A 118 -8.66 15.18 6.30
N GLU A 119 -8.66 15.82 5.12
CA GLU A 119 -8.81 17.27 5.09
C GLU A 119 -10.14 17.60 5.76
N THR A 120 -10.10 18.15 6.98
CA THR A 120 -11.28 18.75 7.61
C THR A 120 -11.60 20.04 6.86
N LYS A 121 -12.19 19.93 5.66
CA LYS A 121 -12.80 21.05 4.97
C LYS A 121 -14.31 20.83 4.91
N LYS A 122 -15.05 21.89 5.26
CA LYS A 122 -16.47 22.11 4.96
C LYS A 122 -16.83 21.56 3.56
N PRO A 123 -18.08 21.12 3.34
CA PRO A 123 -18.41 20.18 2.27
C PRO A 123 -18.19 20.82 0.91
N THR A 124 -17.27 20.30 0.10
CA THR A 124 -17.30 20.57 -1.35
C THR A 124 -16.57 19.48 -2.15
N LYS A 125 -17.38 18.78 -2.94
CA LYS A 125 -17.13 18.09 -4.22
C LYS A 125 -16.30 16.81 -4.22
N GLU A 126 -17.07 15.73 -4.24
CA GLU A 126 -16.78 14.44 -4.88
C GLU A 126 -15.91 14.62 -6.13
N THR A 127 -14.73 14.01 -6.12
CA THR A 127 -13.95 13.77 -7.33
C THR A 127 -14.08 12.29 -7.67
N LYS A 128 -14.90 12.04 -8.69
CA LYS A 128 -15.10 10.78 -9.41
C LYS A 128 -13.77 10.34 -10.03
N PRO A 129 -13.32 9.08 -9.93
CA PRO A 129 -12.25 8.60 -10.79
C PRO A 129 -12.80 8.41 -12.20
N GLU A 130 -12.52 9.44 -13.00
CA GLU A 130 -12.22 9.48 -14.43
C GLU A 130 -12.14 8.13 -15.13
N ALA A 131 -12.99 8.00 -16.14
CA ALA A 131 -13.05 6.89 -17.07
C ALA A 131 -12.87 7.46 -18.47
N GLU A 132 -11.65 7.54 -18.99
CA GLU A 132 -11.39 7.84 -20.40
C GLU A 132 -10.10 7.15 -20.83
N ASP A 133 -10.22 6.12 -21.67
CA ASP A 133 -9.23 5.82 -22.72
C ASP A 133 -9.99 5.09 -23.83
N THR A 134 -10.41 5.89 -24.79
CA THR A 134 -10.86 5.53 -26.12
C THR A 134 -9.85 4.63 -26.81
N TYR A 135 -10.29 3.50 -27.38
CA TYR A 135 -9.52 2.78 -28.38
C TYR A 135 -10.38 2.63 -29.64
N SER A 136 -10.23 3.60 -30.54
CA SER A 136 -10.57 3.44 -31.96
C SER A 136 -9.42 2.70 -32.63
N SER A 137 -9.73 1.56 -33.25
CA SER A 137 -9.23 1.15 -34.57
C SER A 137 -10.04 -0.04 -35.05
#